data_AF-A0A8B6HMQ0-F1
#
_entry.id   AF-A0A8B6HMQ0-F1
#
_cell.length_a   1.000
_cell.length_b   1.000
_cell.length_c   1.000
_cell.angle_alpha   90.00
_cell.angle_beta   90.00
_cell.angle_gamma   90.00
#
_symmetry.space_group_name_H-M   'P 1'
#
loop_
_entity.id
_entity.type
_entity.pdbx_description
1 polymer ?
#
loop_
_entity_poly.entity_id
_entity_poly.type
_entity_poly.pdbx_seq_one_letter_code
_entity_poly.pdbx_strand_id
1 'polypeptide(L)'
;MNIFTESVLKQQSDPTNSDPYFFSGKSLNDSDRTQLLFDIKMSSSTTVFPATDGRRYSSKWEEKFPWLRYSIQKDAAFCINCLAFCNYKDGDVFTDKGFNDWKNATGSKRGVLLSHNESKTHKQATNKTINYKQIVNKKEKDTCFYLKKL
;
A
#
# COMPACT_ATOMS: atom_id res chain seq x y z
N MET A 1 -1.76 13.60 -39.23
CA MET A 1 -2.60 13.62 -38.01
C MET A 1 -2.69 12.19 -37.51
N ASN A 2 -1.82 11.83 -36.56
CA ASN A 2 -1.72 10.46 -36.07
C ASN A 2 -2.59 10.32 -34.82
N ILE A 3 -3.78 9.76 -35.01
CA ILE A 3 -4.72 9.40 -33.95
C ILE A 3 -4.39 7.97 -33.50
N PHE A 4 -3.23 7.78 -32.87
CA PHE A 4 -2.78 6.55 -32.22
C PHE A 4 -1.64 7.03 -31.32
N THR A 5 -1.79 7.23 -30.00
CA THR A 5 -1.83 6.16 -29.01
C THR A 5 -2.24 6.70 -27.61
N GLU A 6 -3.53 6.91 -27.36
CA GLU A 6 -4.05 6.90 -25.96
C GLU A 6 -4.37 5.48 -25.48
N SER A 7 -4.30 4.48 -26.38
CA SER A 7 -4.68 3.10 -26.10
C SER A 7 -3.53 2.17 -25.65
N VAL A 8 -2.29 2.66 -25.55
CA VAL A 8 -1.10 1.81 -25.24
C VAL A 8 -0.66 1.89 -23.77
N LEU A 9 -1.25 2.76 -22.94
CA LEU A 9 -0.94 2.82 -21.50
C LEU A 9 -1.82 1.91 -20.61
N LYS A 10 -2.63 1.02 -21.19
CA LYS A 10 -3.55 0.15 -20.44
C LYS A 10 -3.14 -1.31 -20.30
N GLN A 11 -1.91 -1.68 -20.65
CA GLN A 11 -1.46 -3.06 -20.46
C GLN A 11 -0.11 -3.11 -19.75
N GLN A 12 -0.16 -3.31 -18.42
CA GLN A 12 0.44 -4.47 -17.72
C GLN A 12 0.54 -4.22 -16.20
N SER A 13 -0.54 -4.51 -15.50
CA SER A 13 -0.57 -5.40 -14.33
C SER A 13 -2.03 -5.82 -14.13
N ASP A 14 -2.28 -7.09 -13.82
CA ASP A 14 -3.61 -7.66 -13.65
C ASP A 14 -4.51 -6.76 -12.77
N PRO A 15 -5.69 -6.31 -13.23
CA PRO A 15 -6.47 -5.28 -12.56
C PRO A 15 -7.35 -5.78 -11.41
N THR A 16 -7.13 -6.99 -10.88
CA THR A 16 -7.99 -7.53 -9.83
C THR A 16 -7.17 -7.87 -8.61
N ASN A 17 -7.40 -7.14 -7.51
CA ASN A 17 -6.98 -7.43 -6.13
C ASN A 17 -5.57 -6.99 -5.65
N SER A 18 -4.75 -6.34 -6.47
CA SER A 18 -3.40 -5.89 -6.05
C SER A 18 -3.27 -4.39 -5.75
N ASP A 19 -4.26 -3.56 -6.08
CA ASP A 19 -4.21 -2.12 -5.84
C ASP A 19 -4.70 -1.78 -4.40
N PRO A 20 -3.90 -1.06 -3.58
CA PRO A 20 -4.28 -0.73 -2.20
C PRO A 20 -5.56 0.10 -2.10
N TYR A 21 -5.93 0.86 -3.14
CA TYR A 21 -7.15 1.67 -3.12
C TYR A 21 -8.43 0.83 -2.95
N PHE A 22 -8.45 -0.42 -3.39
CA PHE A 22 -9.65 -1.27 -3.25
C PHE A 22 -10.04 -1.55 -1.80
N PHE A 23 -9.10 -1.39 -0.87
CA PHE A 23 -9.28 -1.55 0.57
C PHE A 23 -9.61 -0.23 1.29
N SER A 24 -9.52 0.90 0.60
CA SER A 24 -9.81 2.22 1.16
C SER A 24 -11.29 2.36 1.55
N GLY A 25 -11.54 3.05 2.67
CA GLY A 25 -12.88 3.42 3.12
C GLY A 25 -13.78 2.24 3.58
N LYS A 26 -13.20 1.06 3.82
CA LYS A 26 -13.94 -0.16 4.19
C LYS A 26 -13.48 -0.71 5.53
N SER A 27 -14.39 -1.41 6.22
CA SER A 27 -14.01 -2.28 7.33
C SER A 27 -13.52 -3.61 6.74
N LEU A 28 -12.25 -3.95 6.96
CA LEU A 28 -11.66 -5.15 6.40
C LEU A 28 -11.90 -6.36 7.30
N ASN A 29 -12.25 -7.50 6.69
CA ASN A 29 -12.25 -8.80 7.36
C ASN A 29 -10.83 -9.42 7.31
N ASP A 30 -10.65 -10.60 7.90
CA ASP A 30 -9.33 -11.26 7.95
C ASP A 30 -8.82 -11.72 6.56
N SER A 31 -9.71 -12.11 5.65
CA SER A 31 -9.33 -12.43 4.27
C SER A 31 -8.77 -11.19 3.57
N ASP A 32 -9.49 -10.07 3.66
CA ASP A 32 -9.05 -8.79 3.07
C ASP A 32 -7.71 -8.34 3.63
N ARG A 33 -7.52 -8.46 4.96
CA ARG A 33 -6.26 -8.13 5.63
C ARG A 33 -5.11 -9.01 5.15
N THR A 34 -5.35 -10.32 5.00
CA THR A 34 -4.33 -11.24 4.49
C THR A 34 -3.90 -10.79 3.09
N GLN A 35 -4.86 -10.58 2.22
CA GLN A 35 -4.57 -10.17 0.85
C GLN A 35 -3.82 -8.82 0.78
N LEU A 36 -4.26 -7.82 1.53
CA LEU A 36 -3.62 -6.51 1.61
C LEU A 36 -2.17 -6.60 2.13
N LEU A 37 -1.91 -7.42 3.15
CA LEU A 37 -0.63 -7.43 3.88
C LEU A 37 0.42 -8.39 3.31
N PHE A 38 -0.01 -9.38 2.52
CA PHE A 38 0.85 -10.43 1.97
C PHE A 38 0.92 -10.40 0.44
N ASP A 39 -0.18 -10.09 -0.25
CA ASP A 39 -0.25 -10.21 -1.72
C ASP A 39 0.10 -8.90 -2.44
N ILE A 40 -0.10 -7.74 -1.80
CA ILE A 40 0.27 -6.45 -2.39
C ILE A 40 1.79 -6.26 -2.39
N LYS A 41 2.35 -6.35 -3.60
CA LYS A 41 3.79 -6.21 -3.86
C LYS A 41 4.21 -4.74 -3.98
N MET A 42 5.50 -4.52 -3.76
CA MET A 42 6.14 -3.24 -4.03
C MET A 42 6.14 -2.92 -5.53
N SER A 43 6.24 -1.64 -5.85
CA SER A 43 6.37 -1.18 -7.22
C SER A 43 7.71 -1.63 -7.82
N SER A 44 7.70 -2.09 -9.07
CA SER A 44 8.93 -2.46 -9.79
C SER A 44 9.81 -1.24 -10.04
N SER A 45 11.13 -1.42 -10.09
CA SER A 45 12.07 -0.38 -10.52
C SER A 45 11.85 0.07 -11.97
N THR A 46 11.18 -0.76 -12.78
CA THR A 46 10.81 -0.46 -14.17
C THR A 46 9.45 0.24 -14.31
N THR A 47 8.68 0.40 -13.22
CA THR A 47 7.37 1.04 -13.28
C THR A 47 7.50 2.52 -13.64
N VAL A 48 6.78 2.95 -14.68
CA VAL A 48 6.68 4.36 -15.05
C VAL A 48 5.49 4.98 -14.34
N PHE A 49 5.77 5.86 -13.39
CA PHE A 49 4.73 6.60 -12.67
C PHE A 49 4.28 7.85 -13.44
N PRO A 50 2.97 8.17 -13.47
CA PRO A 50 2.43 9.44 -13.94
C PRO A 50 3.18 10.62 -13.32
N ALA A 51 3.38 11.66 -14.11
CA ALA A 51 4.04 12.88 -13.67
C ALA A 51 3.10 14.07 -13.86
N THR A 52 2.95 14.85 -12.78
CA THR A 52 2.20 16.10 -12.77
C THR A 52 3.18 17.21 -12.39
N ASP A 53 3.27 18.26 -13.21
CA ASP A 53 4.23 19.36 -13.05
C ASP A 53 5.69 18.91 -12.85
N GLY A 54 6.09 17.87 -13.59
CA GLY A 54 7.43 17.28 -13.51
C GLY A 54 7.71 16.46 -12.25
N ARG A 55 6.72 16.29 -11.36
CA ARG A 55 6.83 15.48 -10.14
C ARG A 55 6.04 14.19 -10.28
N ARG A 56 6.58 13.11 -9.70
CA ARG A 56 5.98 11.77 -9.72
C ARG A 56 6.29 11.03 -8.44
N TYR A 57 5.54 9.96 -8.20
CA TYR A 57 5.87 8.99 -7.16
C TYR A 57 7.28 8.39 -7.36
N SER A 58 7.98 8.12 -6.26
CA SER A 58 9.29 7.45 -6.29
C SER A 58 9.21 6.10 -5.58
N SER A 59 9.42 5.01 -6.32
CA SER A 59 9.46 3.65 -5.75
C SER A 59 10.54 3.48 -4.67
N LYS A 60 11.61 4.29 -4.70
CA LYS A 60 12.63 4.33 -3.62
C LYS A 60 12.04 4.68 -2.25
N TRP A 61 10.89 5.34 -2.19
CA TRP A 61 10.21 5.62 -0.93
C TRP A 61 9.71 4.34 -0.26
N GLU A 62 9.38 3.30 -1.02
CA GLU A 62 8.92 2.03 -0.45
C GLU A 62 10.03 1.28 0.28
N GLU A 63 11.28 1.43 -0.14
CA GLU A 63 12.44 0.87 0.57
C GLU A 63 12.59 1.53 1.96
N LYS A 64 12.43 2.86 2.00
CA LYS A 64 12.52 3.63 3.26
C LYS A 64 11.27 3.46 4.13
N PHE A 65 10.12 3.27 3.51
CA PHE A 65 8.82 3.16 4.16
C PHE A 65 8.12 1.88 3.66
N PRO A 66 8.43 0.69 4.24
CA PRO A 66 7.90 -0.58 3.75
C PRO A 66 6.37 -0.72 3.80
N TRP A 67 5.69 0.16 4.53
CA TRP A 67 4.24 0.26 4.60
C TRP A 67 3.60 1.01 3.42
N LEU A 68 4.40 1.70 2.61
CA LEU A 68 3.94 2.54 1.50
C LEU A 68 3.66 1.69 0.26
N ARG A 69 2.47 1.83 -0.32
CA ARG A 69 2.12 1.22 -1.61
C ARG A 69 1.45 2.24 -2.52
N TYR A 70 1.83 2.24 -3.78
CA TYR A 70 1.25 3.11 -4.80
C TYR A 70 -0.01 2.48 -5.42
N SER A 71 -1.02 3.30 -5.67
CA SER A 71 -2.23 2.98 -6.43
C SER A 71 -2.13 3.64 -7.80
N ILE A 72 -2.14 2.82 -8.85
CA ILE A 72 -2.18 3.32 -10.24
C ILE A 72 -3.55 3.94 -10.50
N GLN A 73 -4.62 3.35 -9.95
CA GLN A 73 -5.98 3.82 -10.17
C GLN A 73 -6.22 5.25 -9.65
N LYS A 74 -5.50 5.64 -8.59
CA LYS A 74 -5.64 6.96 -7.96
C LYS A 74 -4.49 7.92 -8.18
N ASP A 75 -3.39 7.46 -8.77
CA ASP A 75 -2.12 8.18 -8.74
C ASP A 75 -1.80 8.70 -7.33
N ALA A 76 -1.87 7.80 -6.35
CA ALA A 76 -1.76 8.13 -4.94
C ALA A 76 -1.14 6.99 -4.14
N ALA A 77 -0.48 7.32 -3.04
CA ALA A 77 0.16 6.37 -2.15
C ALA A 77 -0.65 6.12 -0.88
N PHE A 78 -0.66 4.88 -0.42
CA PHE A 78 -1.44 4.39 0.71
C PHE A 78 -0.54 3.70 1.74
N CYS A 79 -1.02 3.62 2.97
CA CYS A 79 -0.37 2.88 4.04
C CYS A 79 -1.11 1.57 4.30
N ILE A 80 -0.51 0.44 3.95
CA ILE A 80 -1.16 -0.88 4.08
C ILE A 80 -1.41 -1.27 5.54
N ASN A 81 -0.57 -0.83 6.48
CA ASN A 81 -0.79 -1.07 7.91
C ASN A 81 -2.02 -0.31 8.40
N CYS A 82 -2.14 0.97 8.02
CA CYS A 82 -3.26 1.80 8.42
C CYS A 82 -4.56 1.37 7.72
N LEU A 83 -4.53 1.02 6.44
CA LEU A 83 -5.68 0.44 5.74
C LEU A 83 -6.19 -0.83 6.46
N ALA A 84 -5.29 -1.67 6.97
CA ALA A 84 -5.66 -2.91 7.65
C ALA A 84 -6.26 -2.72 9.06
N PHE A 85 -5.79 -1.70 9.81
CA PHE A 85 -6.01 -1.64 11.26
C PHE A 85 -6.37 -0.28 11.87
N CYS A 86 -6.39 0.81 11.10
CA CYS A 86 -6.89 2.10 11.55
C CYS A 86 -8.41 2.20 11.31
N ASN A 87 -9.07 3.03 12.11
CA ASN A 87 -10.45 3.39 11.85
C ASN A 87 -10.49 4.47 10.77
N TYR A 88 -11.30 4.27 9.72
CA TYR A 88 -11.44 5.23 8.62
C TYR A 88 -11.86 6.64 9.08
N LYS A 89 -12.46 6.76 10.28
CA LYS A 89 -12.92 8.02 10.86
C LYS A 89 -11.80 8.95 11.33
N ASP A 90 -10.56 8.48 11.38
CA ASP A 90 -9.43 9.25 11.90
C ASP A 90 -8.84 10.25 10.86
N GLY A 91 -9.37 10.28 9.64
CA GLY A 91 -9.04 11.31 8.64
C GLY A 91 -7.62 11.24 8.08
N ASP A 92 -6.97 10.07 8.17
CA ASP A 92 -5.62 9.86 7.65
C ASP A 92 -5.63 9.84 6.12
N VAL A 93 -4.84 10.73 5.51
CA VAL A 93 -4.72 10.85 4.04
C VAL A 93 -4.32 9.52 3.38
N PHE A 94 -3.58 8.66 4.10
CA PHE A 94 -3.07 7.39 3.59
C PHE A 94 -4.08 6.24 3.63
N THR A 95 -5.30 6.44 4.15
CA THR A 95 -6.33 5.39 4.25
C THR A 95 -7.63 5.69 3.52
N ASP A 96 -7.85 6.93 3.07
CA ASP A 96 -9.05 7.35 2.33
C ASP A 96 -8.72 7.71 0.87
N LYS A 97 -8.29 8.95 0.63
CA LYS A 97 -8.02 9.45 -0.73
C LYS A 97 -6.68 8.99 -1.29
N GLY A 98 -5.74 8.63 -0.42
CA GLY A 98 -4.34 8.41 -0.76
C GLY A 98 -3.57 9.74 -0.83
N PHE A 99 -2.28 9.66 -0.58
CA PHE A 99 -1.36 10.78 -0.64
C PHE A 99 -0.78 10.95 -2.04
N ASN A 100 -0.93 12.12 -2.66
CA ASN A 100 -0.40 12.41 -4.00
C ASN A 100 0.40 13.72 -4.11
N ASP A 101 0.65 14.39 -2.99
CA ASP A 101 1.46 15.62 -2.97
C ASP A 101 2.96 15.29 -2.96
N TRP A 102 3.47 14.88 -4.13
CA TRP A 102 4.86 14.45 -4.32
C TRP A 102 5.89 15.51 -3.92
N LYS A 103 5.51 16.80 -3.94
CA LYS A 103 6.37 17.91 -3.51
C LYS A 103 6.73 17.80 -2.03
N ASN A 104 5.77 17.39 -1.20
CA ASN A 104 5.89 17.37 0.25
C ASN A 104 6.09 15.94 0.79
N ALA A 105 6.30 14.96 -0.09
CA ALA A 105 6.51 13.56 0.29
C ALA A 105 7.71 13.38 1.21
N THR A 106 8.83 14.02 0.85
CA THR A 106 10.08 13.95 1.60
C THR A 106 10.52 15.32 2.10
N GLY A 107 11.28 15.34 3.19
CA GLY A 107 11.76 16.54 3.84
C GLY A 107 12.11 16.26 5.30
N SER A 108 13.26 16.73 5.75
CA SER A 108 13.78 16.42 7.09
C SER A 108 12.92 16.95 8.25
N LYS A 109 12.17 18.04 8.03
CA LYS A 109 11.31 18.66 9.05
C LYS A 109 9.81 18.59 8.77
N ARG A 110 9.40 18.44 7.50
CA ARG A 110 7.98 18.50 7.08
C ARG A 110 7.60 17.44 6.06
N GLY A 111 8.44 16.42 5.86
CA GLY A 111 8.11 15.34 4.92
C GLY A 111 6.92 14.53 5.44
N VAL A 112 5.85 14.47 4.66
CA VAL A 112 4.60 13.81 5.07
C VAL A 112 4.81 12.33 5.35
N LEU A 113 5.67 11.66 4.57
CA LEU A 113 5.99 10.25 4.79
C LEU A 113 6.68 9.99 6.14
N LEU A 114 7.64 10.85 6.51
CA LEU A 114 8.34 10.73 7.80
C LEU A 114 7.39 11.04 8.96
N SER A 115 6.61 12.11 8.83
CA SER A 115 5.64 12.51 9.86
C SER A 115 4.58 11.42 10.09
N HIS A 116 4.04 10.83 9.03
CA HIS A 116 3.12 9.70 9.13
C HIS A 116 3.78 8.51 9.83
N ASN A 117 4.99 8.13 9.42
CA ASN A 117 5.74 7.02 10.01
C ASN A 117 5.94 7.18 11.53
N GLU A 118 6.13 8.42 12.00
CA GLU A 118 6.33 8.73 13.42
C GLU A 118 5.02 8.85 14.22
N SER A 119 3.88 8.94 13.55
CA SER A 119 2.58 9.13 14.18
C SER A 119 2.19 7.96 15.09
N LYS A 120 1.43 8.27 16.14
CA LYS A 120 0.96 7.28 17.11
C LYS A 120 0.03 6.25 16.46
N THR A 121 -0.86 6.69 15.59
CA THR A 121 -1.82 5.85 14.87
C THR A 121 -1.10 4.85 13.96
N HIS A 122 -0.12 5.31 13.18
CA HIS A 122 0.72 4.45 12.35
C HIS A 122 1.44 3.39 13.20
N LYS A 123 2.11 3.79 14.29
CA LYS A 123 2.83 2.86 15.18
C LYS A 123 1.91 1.79 15.76
N GLN A 124 0.69 2.17 16.18
CA GLN A 124 -0.31 1.23 16.67
C GLN A 124 -0.78 0.25 15.58
N ALA A 125 -1.04 0.74 14.37
CA ALA A 125 -1.41 -0.10 13.23
C ALA A 125 -0.28 -1.06 12.84
N THR A 126 0.96 -0.59 12.83
CA THR A 126 2.15 -1.40 12.55
C THR A 126 2.31 -2.52 13.58
N ASN A 127 2.11 -2.26 14.88
CA ASN A 127 2.15 -3.32 15.90
C ASN A 127 1.05 -4.37 15.68
N LYS A 128 -0.16 -3.95 15.30
CA LYS A 128 -1.26 -4.87 14.96
C LYS A 128 -0.90 -5.71 13.72
N THR A 129 -0.31 -5.11 12.69
CA THR A 129 0.19 -5.83 11.51
C THR A 129 1.21 -6.90 11.91
N ILE A 130 2.18 -6.56 12.75
CA ILE A 130 3.22 -7.51 13.20
C ILE A 130 2.57 -8.70 13.91
N ASN A 131 1.68 -8.45 14.88
CA ASN A 131 0.98 -9.50 15.61
C ASN A 131 0.13 -10.37 14.67
N TYR A 132 -0.59 -9.75 13.75
CA TYR A 132 -1.43 -10.45 12.78
C TYR A 132 -0.58 -11.39 11.90
N LYS A 133 0.53 -10.90 11.35
CA LYS A 133 1.44 -11.71 10.52
C LYS A 133 2.00 -12.90 11.29
N GLN A 134 2.34 -12.74 12.57
CA GLN A 134 2.80 -13.84 13.41
C GLN A 134 1.73 -14.93 13.59
N ILE A 135 0.46 -14.52 13.83
CA ILE A 135 -0.66 -15.45 14.01
C ILE A 135 -0.92 -16.25 12.72
N VAL A 136 -0.98 -15.57 11.57
CA VAL A 136 -1.20 -16.22 10.27
C VAL A 136 -0.09 -17.22 9.96
N ASN A 137 1.18 -16.80 10.08
CA ASN A 137 2.33 -17.67 9.81
C ASN A 137 2.39 -18.90 10.74
N LYS A 138 1.92 -18.77 12.00
CA LYS A 138 1.85 -19.91 12.93
C LYS A 138 0.80 -20.92 12.46
N LYS A 139 -0.40 -20.45 12.13
CA LYS A 139 -1.49 -21.32 11.62
C LYS A 139 -1.06 -22.09 10.38
N GLU A 140 -0.40 -21.43 9.43
CA GLU A 140 0.09 -22.07 8.19
C GLU A 140 1.09 -23.20 8.47
N LYS A 141 2.03 -22.98 9.40
CA LYS A 141 3.00 -24.01 9.81
C LYS A 141 2.31 -25.21 10.44
N ASP A 142 1.35 -24.96 11.33
CA ASP A 142 0.58 -26.01 11.99
C ASP A 142 -0.17 -26.84 10.93
N THR A 143 -0.91 -26.19 10.02
CA THR A 143 -1.65 -26.89 8.95
C THR A 143 -0.74 -27.70 8.01
N CYS A 144 0.36 -27.11 7.54
CA CYS A 144 1.31 -27.78 6.64
C CYS A 144 1.97 -29.00 7.32
N PHE A 145 2.24 -28.92 8.63
CA PHE A 145 2.76 -30.05 9.40
C PHE A 145 1.78 -31.23 9.41
N TYR A 146 0.48 -30.98 9.61
CA TYR A 146 -0.53 -32.05 9.59
C TYR A 146 -0.71 -32.68 8.22
N LEU A 147 -0.68 -31.88 7.14
CA LEU A 147 -0.83 -32.40 5.77
C LEU A 147 0.35 -33.26 5.31
N LYS A 148 1.56 -33.03 5.82
CA LYS A 148 2.76 -33.83 5.51
C LYS A 148 2.82 -35.19 6.23
N LYS A 149 1.93 -35.41 7.21
CA LYS A 149 1.88 -36.63 8.03
C LYS A 149 0.81 -37.63 7.54
N LEU A 150 0.01 -37.24 6.54
CA LEU A 150 -0.90 -38.10 5.79
C LEU A 150 -0.17 -38.70 4.58
#